data_AF-A0A2P6TK62-F1
#
_entry.id   AF-A0A2P6TK62-F1
#
_cell.length_a   1.000
_cell.length_b   1.000
_cell.length_c   1.000
_cell.angle_alpha   90.00
_cell.angle_beta   90.00
_cell.angle_gamma   90.00
#
_symmetry.space_group_name_H-M   'P 1'
#
loop_
_entity.id
_entity.type
_entity.pdbx_description
1 polymer ?
#
loop_
_entity_poly.entity_id
_entity_poly.type
_entity_poly.pdbx_seq_one_letter_code
_entity_poly.pdbx_strand_id
1 'polypeptide(L)'
;MTLRKFLAILLVCLACAGAASAHGFPWESSPAIRKCVRDRQCWTKGTTAVCGKTWGPRGPITYGFPNRCYYACVNFNQGEKWQIKKWYDAGDRCNQQWTERCSRC
;
A
#
# COMPACT_ATOMS: atom_id res chain seq x y z
N MET A 1 -26.24 -39.46 -2.48
CA MET A 1 -25.06 -38.58 -2.66
C MET A 1 -24.81 -37.86 -1.34
N THR A 2 -23.70 -38.17 -0.67
CA THR A 2 -23.47 -37.90 0.75
C THR A 2 -22.99 -36.47 1.01
N LEU A 3 -23.60 -35.83 2.01
CA LEU A 3 -23.34 -34.50 2.58
C LEU A 3 -21.83 -34.13 2.73
N ARG A 4 -20.98 -35.14 2.86
CA ARG A 4 -19.52 -35.03 2.97
C ARG A 4 -18.84 -34.42 1.73
N LYS A 5 -19.42 -34.54 0.53
CA LYS A 5 -18.81 -33.97 -0.70
C LYS A 5 -18.96 -32.45 -0.80
N PHE A 6 -20.00 -31.87 -0.20
CA PHE A 6 -20.20 -30.41 -0.21
C PHE A 6 -19.27 -29.67 0.76
N LEU A 7 -18.96 -30.28 1.91
CA LEU A 7 -18.07 -29.67 2.91
C LEU A 7 -16.62 -29.49 2.39
N ALA A 8 -16.13 -30.46 1.61
CA ALA A 8 -14.79 -30.43 1.05
C ALA A 8 -14.63 -29.31 0.00
N ILE A 9 -15.67 -29.05 -0.80
CA ILE A 9 -15.66 -27.96 -1.80
C ILE A 9 -15.71 -26.60 -1.10
N LEU A 10 -16.48 -26.47 -0.02
CA LEU A 10 -16.56 -25.23 0.76
C LEU A 10 -15.21 -24.87 1.43
N LEU A 11 -14.49 -25.88 1.94
CA LEU A 11 -13.16 -25.70 2.55
C LEU A 11 -12.09 -25.29 1.53
N VAL A 12 -12.16 -25.81 0.29
CA VAL A 12 -11.25 -25.40 -0.79
C VAL A 12 -11.52 -23.95 -1.23
N CYS A 13 -12.79 -23.51 -1.26
CA CYS A 13 -13.11 -22.10 -1.55
C CYS A 13 -12.64 -21.14 -0.44
N LEU A 14 -12.68 -21.53 0.84
CA LEU A 14 -12.12 -20.71 1.93
C LEU A 14 -10.58 -20.63 1.89
N ALA A 15 -9.90 -21.66 1.41
CA ALA A 15 -8.44 -21.64 1.24
C ALA A 15 -7.98 -20.76 0.06
N CYS A 16 -8.80 -20.64 -1.00
CA CYS A 16 -8.51 -19.77 -2.14
C CYS A 16 -8.89 -18.29 -1.93
N ALA A 17 -9.72 -17.97 -0.93
CA ALA A 17 -10.08 -16.59 -0.61
C ALA A 17 -8.93 -15.77 0.04
N GLY A 18 -7.83 -16.42 0.44
CA GLY A 18 -6.69 -15.78 1.11
C GLY A 18 -5.62 -15.20 0.19
N ALA A 19 -5.75 -15.31 -1.14
CA ALA A 19 -4.69 -14.94 -2.08
C ALA A 19 -5.10 -13.85 -3.10
N ALA A 20 -6.14 -13.08 -2.80
CA ALA A 20 -6.27 -11.75 -3.39
C ALA A 20 -5.27 -10.85 -2.68
N SER A 21 -4.01 -10.86 -3.14
CA SER A 21 -3.08 -9.75 -2.91
C SER A 21 -3.81 -8.50 -3.40
N ALA A 22 -4.43 -7.77 -2.48
CA ALA A 22 -4.96 -6.45 -2.78
C ALA A 22 -3.75 -5.63 -3.24
N HIS A 23 -3.60 -5.48 -4.56
CA HIS A 23 -2.71 -4.50 -5.18
C HIS A 23 -3.28 -3.13 -4.86
N GLY A 24 -3.13 -2.72 -3.60
CA GLY A 24 -3.59 -1.46 -3.04
C GLY A 24 -2.38 -0.75 -2.45
N PHE A 25 -2.39 0.56 -2.53
CA PHE A 25 -1.27 1.36 -2.05
C PHE A 25 -1.07 1.18 -0.53
N PRO A 26 0.15 1.40 0.01
CA PRO A 26 0.40 1.24 1.44
C PRO A 26 -0.52 2.08 2.34
N TRP A 27 -1.05 3.20 1.85
CA TRP A 27 -1.99 4.03 2.61
C TRP A 27 -3.43 3.48 2.67
N GLU A 28 -3.72 2.45 1.88
CA GLU A 28 -5.02 1.77 1.85
C GLU A 28 -5.02 0.49 2.68
N SER A 29 -3.86 0.00 3.12
CA SER A 29 -3.72 -1.30 3.77
C SER A 29 -4.35 -1.40 5.17
N SER A 30 -4.61 -0.28 5.84
CA SER A 30 -5.19 -0.26 7.20
C SER A 30 -6.19 0.89 7.41
N PRO A 31 -7.29 0.66 8.16
CA PRO A 31 -8.22 1.72 8.57
C PRO A 31 -7.53 2.89 9.29
N ALA A 32 -6.50 2.62 10.09
CA ALA A 32 -5.78 3.65 10.84
C ALA A 32 -5.01 4.60 9.91
N ILE A 33 -4.38 4.04 8.86
CA ILE A 33 -3.67 4.83 7.86
C ILE A 33 -4.66 5.66 7.04
N ARG A 34 -5.77 5.05 6.58
CA ARG A 34 -6.83 5.77 5.85
C ARG A 34 -7.40 6.92 6.67
N LYS A 35 -7.64 6.70 7.96
CA LYS A 35 -8.07 7.76 8.90
C LYS A 35 -7.04 8.88 8.98
N CYS A 36 -5.75 8.55 9.15
CA CYS A 36 -4.68 9.55 9.20
C CYS A 36 -4.61 10.39 7.92
N VAL A 37 -4.66 9.75 6.75
CA VAL A 37 -4.61 10.43 5.45
C VAL A 37 -5.80 11.38 5.28
N ARG A 38 -6.99 10.92 5.65
CA ARG A 38 -8.22 11.72 5.58
C ARG A 38 -8.20 12.90 6.54
N ASP A 39 -7.92 12.65 7.81
CA ASP A 39 -7.98 13.68 8.85
C ASP A 39 -6.92 14.76 8.63
N ARG A 40 -5.78 14.42 8.00
CA ARG A 40 -4.73 15.38 7.61
C ARG A 40 -4.92 15.98 6.23
N GLN A 41 -5.94 15.55 5.49
CA GLN A 41 -6.22 15.95 4.11
C GLN A 41 -4.99 15.86 3.20
N CYS A 42 -4.27 14.73 3.24
CA CYS A 42 -2.95 14.61 2.60
C CYS A 42 -2.97 14.90 1.08
N TRP A 43 -4.11 14.77 0.40
CA TRP A 43 -4.27 15.14 -1.02
C TRP A 43 -4.05 16.63 -1.30
N THR A 44 -4.13 17.48 -0.28
CA THR A 44 -3.87 18.93 -0.38
C THR A 44 -2.42 19.33 -0.04
N LYS A 45 -1.57 18.35 0.34
CA LYS A 45 -0.31 18.63 1.02
C LYS A 45 0.91 18.38 0.13
N GLY A 46 1.36 19.43 -0.55
CA GLY A 46 2.60 19.44 -1.31
C GLY A 46 2.59 18.54 -2.55
N THR A 47 3.57 18.75 -3.42
CA THR A 47 3.70 18.09 -4.73
C THR A 47 4.94 17.20 -4.84
N THR A 48 5.79 17.20 -3.82
CA THR A 48 7.02 16.39 -3.81
C THR A 48 6.71 14.97 -3.35
N ALA A 49 6.87 14.04 -4.27
CA ALA A 49 6.71 12.62 -4.06
C ALA A 49 7.87 11.99 -3.29
N VAL A 50 7.59 10.84 -2.68
CA VAL A 50 8.55 10.10 -1.85
C VAL A 50 8.68 8.66 -2.36
N CYS A 51 9.90 8.19 -2.55
CA CYS A 51 10.16 6.75 -2.64
C CYS A 51 10.55 6.22 -1.25
N GLY A 52 9.67 5.43 -0.65
CA GLY A 52 9.94 4.74 0.60
C GLY A 52 10.38 3.30 0.37
N LYS A 53 11.26 2.79 1.23
CA LYS A 53 11.71 1.40 1.26
C LYS A 53 11.38 0.79 2.62
N THR A 54 10.80 -0.41 2.61
CA THR A 54 10.63 -1.28 3.79
C THR A 54 11.23 -2.66 3.52
N TRP A 55 11.22 -3.54 4.52
CA TRP A 55 11.64 -4.94 4.41
C TRP A 55 10.44 -5.84 4.63
N GLY A 56 10.02 -6.53 3.57
CA GLY A 56 8.98 -7.55 3.66
C GLY A 56 9.56 -8.95 3.81
N PRO A 57 8.70 -9.98 3.92
CA PRO A 57 9.11 -11.37 4.12
C PRO A 57 9.89 -11.97 2.94
N ARG A 58 9.86 -11.33 1.75
CA ARG A 58 10.60 -11.74 0.55
C ARG A 58 11.78 -10.83 0.20
N GLY A 59 12.16 -9.93 1.12
CA GLY A 59 13.25 -8.98 0.93
C GLY A 59 12.79 -7.52 0.83
N PRO A 60 13.64 -6.64 0.28
CA PRO A 60 13.36 -5.21 0.26
C PRO A 60 12.19 -4.88 -0.67
N ILE A 61 11.25 -4.08 -0.17
CA ILE A 61 10.11 -3.58 -0.96
C ILE A 61 10.19 -2.06 -1.02
N THR A 62 9.92 -1.49 -2.18
CA THR A 62 9.88 -0.04 -2.37
C THR A 62 8.50 0.37 -2.83
N TYR A 63 7.97 1.48 -2.31
CA TYR A 63 6.71 2.08 -2.76
C TYR A 63 6.86 3.58 -3.00
N GLY A 64 6.17 4.07 -4.02
CA GLY A 64 5.96 5.50 -4.25
C GLY A 64 4.83 6.04 -3.36
N PHE A 65 5.02 7.25 -2.84
CA PHE A 65 4.02 8.01 -2.09
C PHE A 65 3.79 9.36 -2.77
N PRO A 66 2.52 9.80 -2.91
CA PRO A 66 2.18 11.07 -3.54
C PRO A 66 2.88 12.28 -2.92
N ASN A 67 3.02 12.26 -1.60
CA ASN A 67 3.78 13.25 -0.87
C ASN A 67 4.20 12.74 0.51
N ARG A 68 4.92 13.60 1.25
CA ARG A 68 5.38 13.31 2.62
C ARG A 68 4.26 12.99 3.60
N CYS A 69 3.06 13.54 3.42
CA CYS A 69 1.93 13.30 4.32
C CYS A 69 1.47 11.83 4.24
N TYR A 70 1.32 11.28 3.03
CA TYR A 70 1.00 9.87 2.83
C TYR A 70 2.07 8.96 3.44
N TYR A 71 3.35 9.25 3.16
CA TYR A 71 4.48 8.52 3.74
C TYR A 71 4.45 8.53 5.28
N ALA A 72 4.25 9.70 5.89
CA ALA A 72 4.24 9.85 7.33
C ALA A 72 3.08 9.07 7.98
N CYS A 73 1.89 9.11 7.39
CA CYS A 73 0.75 8.34 7.89
C CYS A 73 0.98 6.83 7.83
N VAL A 74 1.59 6.33 6.75
CA VAL A 74 1.94 4.90 6.63
C VAL A 74 2.99 4.53 7.67
N ASN A 75 4.09 5.28 7.74
CA ASN A 75 5.20 5.00 8.65
C ASN A 75 4.80 5.08 10.13
N PHE A 76 3.90 6.00 10.49
CA PHE A 76 3.40 6.13 11.87
C PHE A 76 2.51 4.95 12.28
N ASN A 77 1.67 4.42 11.39
CA ASN A 77 0.66 3.44 11.74
C ASN A 77 1.05 1.97 11.46
N GLN A 78 2.00 1.71 10.58
CA GLN A 78 2.45 0.33 10.32
C GLN A 78 3.52 -0.16 11.31
N GLY A 79 4.16 0.73 12.07
CA GLY A 79 5.26 0.38 12.96
C GLY A 79 6.55 -0.09 12.25
N GLU A 80 6.47 -0.39 10.95
CA GLU A 80 7.62 -0.61 10.09
C GLU A 80 8.40 0.69 9.89
N LYS A 81 9.72 0.64 10.05
CA LYS A 81 10.60 1.77 9.75
C LYS A 81 10.80 1.86 8.24
N TRP A 82 9.88 2.55 7.57
CA TRP A 82 10.11 2.96 6.20
C TRP A 82 11.34 3.88 6.16
N GLN A 83 12.20 3.67 5.18
CA GLN A 83 13.35 4.52 4.90
C GLN A 83 13.09 5.31 3.63
N ILE A 84 13.38 6.60 3.66
CA ILE A 84 13.30 7.44 2.46
C ILE A 84 14.52 7.15 1.59
N LYS A 85 14.29 6.66 0.38
CA LYS A 85 15.34 6.40 -0.60
C LYS A 85 15.65 7.64 -1.44
N LYS A 86 14.62 8.36 -1.87
CA LYS A 86 14.73 9.54 -2.74
C LYS A 86 13.46 10.38 -2.72
N TRP A 87 13.62 11.68 -2.95
CA TRP A 87 12.57 12.65 -3.26
C TRP A 87 12.57 12.97 -4.75
N TYR A 88 11.41 13.22 -5.34
CA TYR A 88 11.28 13.70 -6.70
C TYR A 88 10.07 14.63 -6.83
N ASP A 89 10.14 15.60 -7.73
CA ASP A 89 8.99 16.43 -8.08
C ASP A 89 8.03 15.57 -8.90
N ALA A 90 6.82 15.32 -8.38
CA ALA A 90 5.83 14.57 -9.12
C ALA A 90 5.37 15.44 -10.30
N GLY A 91 5.73 15.06 -11.54
CA GLY A 91 5.08 15.66 -12.70
C GLY A 91 3.58 15.34 -12.73
N ASP A 92 2.76 16.13 -13.44
CA ASP A 92 1.30 15.92 -13.51
C ASP A 92 0.89 14.50 -13.94
N ARG A 93 1.70 13.86 -14.79
CA ARG A 93 1.49 12.47 -15.24
C ARG A 93 1.64 11.43 -14.13
N CYS A 94 2.32 11.77 -13.04
CA CYS A 94 2.62 10.85 -11.94
C CYS A 94 1.49 10.75 -10.94
N ASN A 95 0.68 11.79 -10.82
CA ASN A 95 -0.55 11.76 -10.04
C ASN A 95 -1.60 10.78 -10.60
N GLN A 96 -1.50 10.42 -11.89
CA GLN A 96 -2.47 9.55 -12.59
C GLN A 96 -2.00 8.10 -12.75
N GLN A 97 -0.71 7.81 -12.62
CA GLN A 97 -0.12 6.48 -12.85
C GLN A 97 0.80 6.04 -11.71
N TRP A 98 0.33 6.20 -10.47
CA TRP A 98 1.03 5.67 -9.31
C TRP A 98 1.11 4.15 -9.42
N THR A 99 2.32 3.62 -9.58
CA THR A 99 2.57 2.17 -9.50
C THR A 99 3.27 1.87 -8.18
N GLU A 100 3.24 0.60 -7.77
CA GLU A 100 4.00 0.14 -6.60
C GLU A 100 5.51 0.38 -6.74
N ARG A 101 6.02 0.59 -7.96
CA ARG A 101 7.45 0.82 -8.19
C ARG A 101 7.79 2.29 -7.98
N CYS A 102 8.95 2.55 -7.40
CA CYS A 102 9.60 3.86 -7.49
C CYS A 102 10.07 4.11 -8.94
N SER A 103 9.13 4.34 -9.85
CA SER A 103 9.41 4.73 -11.22
C SER A 103 9.84 6.20 -11.25
N ARG A 104 10.69 6.55 -12.23
CA ARG A 104 10.95 7.95 -12.56
C ARG A 104 9.64 8.55 -13.02
N CYS A 105 9.16 9.42 -12.18
CA CYS A 105 7.97 10.19 -12.25
C CYS A 105 8.33 11.52 -11.56
#